data_AF-A0A8E2ANB2-F1
#
_entry.id   AF-A0A8E2ANB2-F1
#
_cell.length_a   1.000
_cell.length_b   1.000
_cell.length_c   1.000
_cell.angle_alpha   90.00
_cell.angle_beta   90.00
_cell.angle_gamma   90.00
#
_symmetry.space_group_name_H-M   'P 1'
#
loop_
_entity.id
_entity.type
_entity.pdbx_description
1 polymer ?
#
loop_
_entity_poly.entity_id
_entity_poly.type
_entity_poly.pdbx_seq_one_letter_code
_entity_poly.pdbx_strand_id
1 'polypeptide(L)'
;SYKLNLPIGLRKRGIHDVFHASLLRVHEPNDNRLFPGRQESQVFDLDDPENEWAIDKLIGHRGSGDSIIFEALWKSGNRTWVPLSSIAHTDALRAYLDAAGV
;
A
#
# COMPACT_ATOMS: atom_id res chain seq x y z
N SER A 1 -23.83 23.63 -8.97
CA SER A 1 -23.09 22.42 -8.56
C SER A 1 -23.61 21.24 -9.35
N TYR A 2 -22.83 20.17 -9.48
CA TYR A 2 -23.21 18.94 -10.17
C TYR A 2 -22.85 17.75 -9.29
N LYS A 3 -23.78 16.81 -9.14
CA LYS A 3 -23.59 15.66 -8.24
C LYS A 3 -23.23 14.43 -9.06
N LEU A 4 -22.09 13.82 -8.76
CA LEU A 4 -21.64 12.57 -9.36
C LEU A 4 -22.00 11.39 -8.45
N ASN A 5 -22.30 10.23 -9.04
CA ASN A 5 -22.38 9.00 -8.26
C ASN A 5 -20.97 8.45 -8.08
N LEU A 6 -20.31 8.84 -6.98
CA LEU A 6 -18.94 8.41 -6.70
C LEU A 6 -18.91 6.97 -6.14
N PRO A 7 -17.91 6.17 -6.53
CA PRO A 7 -17.64 4.88 -5.89
C PRO A 7 -17.43 5.00 -4.39
N ILE A 8 -17.72 3.93 -3.66
CA ILE A 8 -17.72 3.95 -2.19
C ILE A 8 -16.32 4.19 -1.61
N GLY A 9 -15.26 3.71 -2.27
CA GLY A 9 -13.87 3.93 -1.85
C GLY A 9 -13.49 5.40 -1.82
N LEU A 10 -13.92 6.17 -2.83
CA LEU A 10 -13.66 7.62 -2.90
C LEU A 10 -14.41 8.39 -1.81
N ARG A 11 -15.67 8.03 -1.55
CA ARG A 11 -16.45 8.66 -0.48
C ARG A 11 -15.87 8.37 0.91
N LYS A 12 -15.38 7.15 1.15
CA LYS A 12 -14.71 6.77 2.41
C LYS A 12 -13.47 7.63 2.70
N ARG A 13 -12.79 8.13 1.66
CA ARG A 13 -11.65 9.05 1.79
C ARG A 13 -12.04 10.52 1.94
N GLY A 14 -13.34 10.82 2.06
CA GLY A 14 -13.83 12.19 2.23
C GLY A 14 -13.95 12.97 0.92
N ILE A 15 -13.87 12.32 -0.25
CA ILE A 15 -14.12 13.01 -1.52
C ILE A 15 -15.61 13.32 -1.62
N HIS A 16 -15.93 14.62 -1.73
CA HIS A 16 -17.29 15.08 -1.91
C HIS A 16 -17.81 14.75 -3.31
N ASP A 17 -19.07 14.34 -3.38
CA ASP A 17 -19.75 13.96 -4.62
C ASP A 17 -20.29 15.17 -5.40
N VAL A 18 -20.05 16.39 -4.92
CA VAL A 18 -20.52 17.64 -5.50
C VAL A 18 -19.37 18.43 -6.10
N PHE A 19 -19.45 18.69 -7.40
CA PHE A 19 -18.44 19.41 -8.18
C PHE A 19 -18.98 20.71 -8.77
N HIS A 20 -18.09 21.63 -9.15
CA HIS A 20 -18.46 22.83 -9.89
C HIS A 20 -18.89 22.47 -11.32
N ALA A 21 -20.15 22.75 -11.66
CA ALA A 21 -20.73 22.39 -12.96
C ALA A 21 -20.00 23.05 -14.15
N SER A 22 -19.37 24.22 -13.95
CA SER A 22 -18.59 24.93 -14.97
C SER A 22 -17.25 24.26 -15.31
N LEU A 23 -16.77 23.33 -14.47
CA LEU A 23 -15.52 22.59 -14.70
C LEU A 23 -15.75 21.22 -15.32
N LEU A 24 -17.01 20.86 -15.62
CA LEU A 24 -17.32 19.60 -16.27
C LEU A 24 -16.78 19.60 -17.69
N ARG A 25 -16.21 18.47 -18.10
CA ARG A 25 -15.71 18.22 -19.45
C ARG A 25 -16.45 17.02 -20.03
N VAL A 26 -16.54 16.96 -21.36
CA VAL A 26 -17.11 15.80 -22.06
C VAL A 26 -16.31 14.56 -21.69
N HIS A 27 -17.02 13.49 -21.35
CA HIS A 27 -16.39 12.21 -21.02
C HIS A 27 -15.83 11.56 -22.28
N GLU A 28 -14.53 11.29 -22.27
CA GLU A 28 -13.85 10.50 -23.29
C GLU A 28 -13.70 9.06 -22.78
N PRO A 29 -14.26 8.05 -23.48
CA PRO A 29 -14.16 6.66 -23.05
C PRO A 29 -12.72 6.16 -23.10
N ASN A 30 -12.37 5.27 -22.18
CA ASN A 30 -11.04 4.68 -22.10
C ASN A 30 -10.72 3.78 -23.31
N ASP A 31 -9.51 3.90 -23.87
CA ASP A 31 -8.95 2.89 -24.77
C ASP A 31 -8.41 1.71 -23.94
N ASN A 32 -9.21 0.65 -23.83
CA ASN A 32 -8.86 -0.54 -23.06
C ASN A 32 -7.69 -1.35 -23.66
N ARG A 33 -7.33 -1.13 -24.94
CA ARG A 33 -6.19 -1.78 -25.57
C ARG A 33 -4.88 -1.13 -25.15
N LEU A 34 -4.88 0.19 -25.00
CA LEU A 34 -3.72 0.96 -24.55
C LEU A 34 -3.61 1.02 -23.02
N PHE A 35 -4.74 1.03 -22.31
CA PHE A 35 -4.79 1.15 -20.85
C PHE A 35 -5.65 0.04 -20.22
N PRO A 36 -5.17 -1.22 -20.23
CA PRO A 36 -5.83 -2.31 -19.52
C PRO A 36 -5.73 -2.12 -18.00
N GLY A 37 -6.76 -2.53 -17.25
CA GLY A 37 -6.71 -2.59 -15.78
C GLY A 37 -6.88 -1.25 -15.04
N ARG A 38 -7.92 -0.49 -15.36
CA ARG A 38 -8.33 0.69 -14.55
C ARG A 38 -9.44 0.36 -13.55
N GLN A 39 -9.27 -0.68 -12.74
CA GLN A 39 -10.13 -0.80 -11.56
C GLN A 39 -9.80 0.31 -10.56
N GLU A 40 -10.80 0.73 -9.79
CA GLU A 40 -10.61 1.79 -8.79
C GLU A 40 -9.46 1.49 -7.83
N SER A 41 -9.31 0.23 -7.42
CA SER A 41 -8.22 -0.29 -6.58
C SER A 41 -6.84 -0.34 -7.26
N GLN A 42 -6.80 -0.30 -8.59
CA GLN A 42 -5.55 -0.30 -9.37
C GLN A 42 -5.07 1.11 -9.71
N VAL A 43 -5.99 2.06 -9.88
CA VAL A 43 -5.68 3.45 -10.26
C VAL A 43 -5.45 4.31 -9.04
N PHE A 44 -6.21 4.04 -7.99
CA PHE A 44 -6.06 4.67 -6.70
C PHE A 44 -5.63 3.55 -5.74
N ASP A 45 -4.61 3.80 -4.91
CA ASP A 45 -4.23 2.91 -3.81
C ASP A 45 -5.34 2.92 -2.74
N LEU A 46 -6.59 2.56 -3.10
CA LEU A 46 -7.78 2.56 -2.23
C LEU A 46 -7.79 1.35 -1.33
N ASP A 47 -7.18 0.27 -1.81
CA ASP A 47 -6.92 -0.91 -1.04
C ASP A 47 -5.62 -0.70 -0.27
N ASP A 48 -5.84 -0.37 0.99
CA ASP A 48 -5.06 -0.88 2.11
C ASP A 48 -3.78 -0.12 2.49
N PRO A 49 -3.81 0.69 3.57
CA PRO A 49 -2.56 1.09 4.23
C PRO A 49 -1.75 -0.13 4.74
N GLU A 50 -2.31 -1.34 4.82
CA GLU A 50 -1.53 -2.55 5.14
C GLU A 50 -0.71 -3.08 3.95
N ASN A 51 -0.96 -2.61 2.71
CA ASN A 51 -0.12 -2.95 1.56
C ASN A 51 1.22 -2.20 1.56
N GLU A 52 1.41 -1.22 2.46
CA GLU A 52 2.74 -0.67 2.78
C GLU A 52 3.66 -1.72 3.43
N TRP A 53 3.13 -2.87 3.86
CA TRP A 53 3.90 -3.96 4.46
C TRP A 53 4.00 -5.16 3.51
N ALA A 54 4.87 -5.04 2.52
CA ALA A 54 5.20 -6.13 1.59
C ALA A 54 5.99 -7.29 2.25
N ILE A 55 6.38 -7.15 3.52
CA ILE A 55 7.05 -8.20 4.30
C ILE A 55 5.99 -9.17 4.84
N ASP A 56 6.10 -10.44 4.47
CA ASP A 56 5.32 -11.55 5.04
C ASP A 56 5.79 -11.83 6.47
N LYS A 57 7.10 -12.05 6.67
CA LYS A 57 7.71 -12.23 7.99
C LYS A 57 9.22 -12.03 7.96
N LEU A 58 9.81 -11.79 9.13
CA LEU A 58 11.25 -11.86 9.32
C LEU A 58 11.65 -13.29 9.68
N ILE A 59 12.68 -13.82 9.01
CA ILE A 59 13.13 -15.21 9.19
C ILE A 59 14.31 -15.28 10.15
N GLY A 60 15.15 -14.25 10.17
CA GLY A 60 16.36 -14.22 10.97
C GLY A 60 16.98 -12.83 11.02
N HIS A 61 18.00 -12.68 11.86
CA HIS A 61 18.80 -11.47 11.95
C HIS A 61 20.29 -11.82 12.12
N ARG A 62 21.16 -10.86 11.80
CA ARG A 62 22.60 -10.93 12.09
C ARG A 62 23.17 -9.53 12.30
N GLY A 63 24.33 -9.47 12.94
CA GLY A 63 24.97 -8.21 13.34
C GLY A 63 24.63 -7.83 14.78
N SER A 64 25.11 -6.66 15.20
CA SER A 64 24.89 -6.13 16.56
C SER A 64 24.86 -4.60 16.55
N GLY A 65 24.13 -4.03 17.51
CA GLY A 65 23.93 -2.58 17.60
C GLY A 65 23.37 -2.00 16.30
N ASP A 66 23.97 -0.91 15.83
CA ASP A 66 23.54 -0.18 14.63
C ASP A 66 23.77 -0.94 13.31
N SER A 67 24.52 -2.05 13.35
CA SER A 67 24.81 -2.87 12.17
C SER A 67 23.85 -4.06 11.98
N ILE A 68 22.80 -4.15 12.81
CA ILE A 68 21.87 -5.27 12.74
C ILE A 68 21.02 -5.21 11.46
N ILE A 69 20.97 -6.35 10.78
CA ILE A 69 20.18 -6.57 9.57
C ILE A 69 19.29 -7.80 9.74
N PHE A 70 18.12 -7.76 9.11
CA PHE A 70 17.11 -8.80 9.18
C PHE A 70 16.87 -9.40 7.79
N GLU A 71 16.63 -10.71 7.74
CA GLU A 71 16.20 -11.40 6.52
C GLU A 71 14.68 -11.32 6.43
N ALA A 72 14.19 -10.52 5.49
CA ALA A 72 12.76 -10.37 5.22
C ALA A 72 12.31 -11.34 4.13
N LEU A 73 11.26 -12.11 4.42
CA LEU A 73 10.46 -12.79 3.41
C LEU A 73 9.39 -11.84 2.92
N TRP A 74 9.36 -11.57 1.63
CA TRP A 74 8.34 -10.72 1.02
C TRP A 74 7.10 -11.55 0.67
N LYS A 75 5.92 -10.92 0.64
CA LYS A 75 4.67 -11.56 0.17
C LYS A 75 4.77 -12.10 -1.26
N SER A 76 5.70 -11.56 -2.06
CA SER A 76 6.05 -12.07 -3.40
C SER A 76 6.89 -13.35 -3.39
N GLY A 77 7.33 -13.83 -2.23
CA GLY A 77 8.18 -14.99 -2.05
C GLY A 77 9.70 -14.72 -2.10
N ASN A 78 10.10 -13.50 -2.47
CA ASN A 78 11.51 -13.10 -2.50
C ASN A 78 12.07 -12.99 -1.07
N ARG A 79 13.40 -13.07 -0.95
CA ARG A 79 14.13 -12.86 0.31
C ARG A 79 15.24 -11.83 0.14
N THR A 80 15.31 -10.88 1.05
CA THR A 80 16.39 -9.89 1.07
C THR A 80 16.81 -9.54 2.49
N TRP A 81 18.03 -9.04 2.64
CA TRP A 81 18.52 -8.48 3.90
C TRP A 81 18.22 -6.99 3.96
N VAL A 82 17.59 -6.54 5.04
CA VAL A 82 17.19 -5.16 5.26
C VAL A 82 17.71 -4.65 6.62
N PRO A 83 18.12 -3.39 6.73
CA PRO A 83 18.57 -2.82 8.00
C PRO A 83 17.38 -2.54 8.93
N LEU A 84 17.61 -2.58 10.25
CA LEU A 84 16.60 -2.30 11.26
C LEU A 84 15.88 -0.97 11.03
N SER A 85 16.61 0.07 10.64
CA SER A 85 16.04 1.40 10.37
C SER A 85 14.95 1.37 9.30
N SER A 86 15.05 0.48 8.31
CA SER A 86 14.06 0.33 7.25
C SER A 86 12.81 -0.44 7.69
N ILE A 87 12.87 -1.18 8.80
CA ILE A 87 11.76 -2.05 9.26
C ILE A 87 11.28 -1.75 10.68
N ALA A 88 11.84 -0.73 11.34
CA ALA A 88 11.53 -0.37 12.73
C ALA A 88 10.05 -0.04 12.97
N HIS A 89 9.34 0.38 11.93
CA HIS A 89 7.92 0.72 11.96
C HIS A 89 7.01 -0.48 11.67
N THR A 90 7.56 -1.60 11.19
CA THR A 90 6.80 -2.76 10.72
C THR A 90 6.24 -3.61 11.86
N ASP A 91 5.03 -4.13 11.69
CA ASP A 91 4.49 -5.16 12.59
C ASP A 91 5.24 -6.50 12.45
N ALA A 92 5.85 -6.76 11.30
CA ALA A 92 6.70 -7.92 11.08
C ALA A 92 7.91 -7.96 12.04
N LEU A 93 8.48 -6.81 12.39
CA LEU A 93 9.53 -6.71 13.40
C LEU A 93 8.98 -7.01 14.79
N ARG A 94 7.83 -6.44 15.15
CA ARG A 94 7.18 -6.69 16.46
C ARG A 94 6.92 -8.18 16.65
N ALA A 95 6.27 -8.82 15.67
CA ALA A 95 5.97 -10.24 15.69
C ALA A 95 7.24 -11.11 15.79
N TYR A 96 8.34 -10.69 15.16
CA TYR A 96 9.62 -11.38 15.27
C TYR A 96 10.23 -11.28 16.67
N LEU A 97 10.22 -10.09 17.27
CA LEU A 97 10.74 -9.88 18.63
C LEU A 97 9.91 -10.62 19.68
N ASP A 98 8.58 -10.58 19.55
CA ASP A 98 7.66 -11.34 20.40
C ASP A 98 7.96 -12.85 20.34
N ALA A 99 8.19 -13.38 19.13
CA ALA A 99 8.57 -14.78 18.94
C ALA A 99 9.98 -15.12 19.47
N ALA A 100 10.89 -14.14 19.48
CA ALA A 100 12.23 -14.27 20.06
C ALA A 100 12.25 -14.08 21.59
N GLY A 101 11.14 -13.62 22.19
CA GLY A 101 11.02 -13.38 23.63
C GLY A 101 11.73 -12.10 24.11
N VAL A 102 11.85 -11.10 23.24
CA VAL A 102 12.47 -9.78 23.53
C VAL A 102 11.40 -8.70 23.62
#